data_AF-A0A8B3C9K9-F1
#
_entry.id   AF-A0A8B3C9K9-F1
#
_cell.length_a   1.000
_cell.length_b   1.000
_cell.length_c   1.000
_cell.angle_alpha   90.00
_cell.angle_beta   90.00
_cell.angle_gamma   90.00
#
_symmetry.space_group_name_H-M   'P 1'
#
loop_
_entity.id
_entity.type
_entity.pdbx_description
1 polymer ?
#
loop_
_entity_poly.entity_id
_entity_poly.type
_entity_poly.pdbx_seq_one_letter_code
_entity_poly.pdbx_strand_id
1 'polypeptide(L)' 'MRFINYVKNAYAELVQKVTWPSWNQLSNSAVIVMTASLLFAVVILAMDLAFENIMKAIYSILY' A
#
# COMPACT_ATOMS: atom_id res chain seq x y z
N MET A 1 7.46 -14.88 36.25
CA MET A 1 8.67 -14.04 36.10
C MET A 1 9.45 -14.24 34.78
N ARG A 2 9.34 -15.38 34.09
CA ARG A 2 10.06 -15.62 32.81
C ARG A 2 9.51 -14.85 31.61
N PHE A 3 8.19 -14.74 31.49
CA PHE A 3 7.53 -14.10 30.35
C PHE A 3 7.79 -12.58 30.29
N ILE A 4 7.75 -11.90 31.44
CA ILE A 4 8.02 -10.45 31.53
C ILE A 4 9.45 -10.13 31.07
N ASN A 5 10.43 -10.93 31.50
CA ASN A 5 11.81 -10.78 31.03
C ASN A 5 11.96 -11.09 29.53
N TYR A 6 11.21 -12.06 29.01
CA TYR A 6 11.25 -12.41 27.58
C TYR A 6 10.72 -11.26 26.72
N VAL A 7 9.60 -10.65 27.09
CA VAL A 7 9.05 -9.48 26.39
C VAL A 7 9.99 -8.27 26.50
N LYS A 8 10.61 -8.08 27.67
CA LYS A 8 11.57 -6.98 27.89
C LYS A 8 12.85 -7.16 27.04
N ASN A 9 13.35 -8.38 26.94
CA ASN A 9 14.51 -8.71 26.11
C ASN A 9 14.17 -8.63 24.61
N ALA A 10 12.99 -9.12 24.19
CA ALA A 10 12.52 -8.99 22.81
C ALA A 10 12.33 -7.52 22.40
N TYR A 11 11.84 -6.67 23.31
CA TYR A 11 11.74 -5.23 23.07
C TYR A 11 13.12 -4.57 22.92
N ALA A 12 14.08 -4.92 23.79
CA ALA A 12 15.46 -4.43 23.68
C ALA A 12 16.13 -4.88 22.37
N GLU A 13 15.89 -6.12 21.93
CA GLU A 13 16.39 -6.65 20.65
C GLU A 13 15.75 -5.95 19.45
N LEU A 14 14.44 -5.73 19.45
CA LEU A 14 13.76 -5.03 18.35
C LEU A 14 14.20 -3.57 18.23
N VAL A 15 14.52 -2.90 19.35
CA VAL A 15 14.96 -1.51 19.34
C VAL A 15 16.45 -1.36 19.02
N GLN A 16 17.32 -2.27 19.50
CA GLN A 16 18.77 -2.17 19.29
C GLN A 16 19.26 -2.88 18.02
N LYS A 17 18.51 -3.85 17.49
CA LYS A 17 18.94 -4.69 16.36
C LYS A 17 18.14 -4.48 15.08
N VAL A 18 17.19 -3.56 15.07
CA VAL A 18 16.43 -3.20 13.86
C VAL A 18 16.57 -1.71 13.63
N THR A 19 17.13 -1.36 12.48
CA THR A 19 17.23 0.02 12.00
C THR A 19 15.85 0.52 11.61
N TRP A 20 15.01 0.85 12.60
CA TRP A 20 13.79 1.60 12.33
C TRP A 20 14.18 2.98 11.78
N PRO A 21 13.71 3.34 10.57
CA PRO A 21 13.95 4.67 10.04
C PRO A 21 13.40 5.72 11.01
N SER A 22 14.04 6.88 11.07
CA SER A 22 13.47 8.02 11.80
C SER A 22 12.06 8.32 11.28
N TRP A 23 11.17 8.80 12.16
CA TRP A 23 9.77 9.10 11.82
C TRP A 23 9.60 9.96 10.56
N ASN A 24 10.54 10.88 10.31
CA ASN A 24 10.57 11.72 9.11
C ASN A 24 10.84 10.91 7.83
N GLN A 25 11.73 9.92 7.88
CA GLN A 25 11.99 9.03 6.73
C GLN A 25 10.79 8.12 6.46
N LEU A 26 10.11 7.67 7.52
CA LEU A 26 8.93 6.84 7.40
C LEU A 26 7.78 7.57 6.72
N SER A 27 7.54 8.83 7.11
CA SER A 27 6.54 9.69 6.47
C SER A 27 6.89 9.97 5.01
N ASN A 28 8.16 10.24 4.71
CA ASN A 28 8.60 10.43 3.32
C ASN A 28 8.35 9.19 2.44
N SER A 29 8.67 7.99 2.95
CA SER A 29 8.38 6.74 2.25
C SER A 29 6.86 6.50 2.10
N ALA A 30 6.06 6.86 3.11
CA ALA A 30 4.61 6.74 3.04
C ALA A 30 4.00 7.67 1.97
N VAL A 31 4.50 8.90 1.85
CA VAL A 31 4.05 9.86 0.83
C VAL A 31 4.34 9.36 -0.58
N ILE A 32 5.50 8.75 -0.80
CA ILE A 32 5.86 8.16 -2.10
C ILE A 32 4.89 7.01 -2.45
N VAL A 33 4.62 6.12 -1.50
CA VAL A 33 3.67 4.99 -1.72
C VAL A 33 2.25 5.48 -1.97
N MET A 34 1.79 6.49 -1.22
CA MET A 34 0.48 7.12 -1.42
C MET A 34 0.35 7.77 -2.80
N THR A 35 1.43 8.37 -3.31
CA THR A 35 1.44 8.96 -4.65
C THR A 35 1.43 7.87 -5.73
N ALA A 36 2.17 6.78 -5.52
CA ALA A 36 2.15 5.64 -6.43
C ALA A 36 0.77 4.97 -6.50
N SER A 37 0.08 4.79 -5.37
CA SER A 37 -1.27 4.21 -5.34
C SER A 37 -2.30 5.12 -6.03
N LEU A 38 -2.16 6.45 -5.90
CA LEU A 38 -2.98 7.41 -6.63
C LEU A 38 -2.82 7.25 -8.16
N LEU A 39 -1.59 7.08 -8.64
CA LEU A 39 -1.31 6.83 -10.05
C LEU A 39 -1.97 5.53 -10.54
N PHE A 40 -1.86 4.44 -9.78
CA PHE A 40 -2.55 3.20 -10.11
C PHE A 40 -4.07 3.34 -10.13
N ALA A 41 -4.64 4.11 -9.21
CA ALA A 41 -6.08 4.37 -9.18
C ALA A 41 -6.56 5.05 -10.48
N VAL A 42 -5.79 6.01 -11.01
CA VAL A 42 -6.12 6.66 -12.29
C VAL A 42 -6.07 5.68 -13.46
N VAL A 43 -5.07 4.79 -13.49
CA VAL A 43 -4.94 3.79 -14.55
C VAL A 43 -6.10 2.79 -14.51
N ILE A 44 -6.47 2.30 -13.33
CA ILE A 44 -7.60 1.39 -13.16
C ILE A 44 -8.90 2.07 -13.60
N LEU A 45 -9.11 3.34 -13.21
CA LEU A 45 -10.29 4.10 -13.62
C LEU A 45 -10.39 4.22 -15.15
N ALA A 46 -9.27 4.50 -15.83
CA ALA A 46 -9.24 4.56 -17.29
C ALA A 46 -9.58 3.20 -17.93
N MET A 47 -9.07 2.11 -17.35
CA MET A 47 -9.37 0.75 -17.79
C MET A 47 -10.85 0.41 -17.61
N ASP A 48 -11.43 0.71 -16.45
CA ASP A 48 -12.84 0.45 -16.15
C ASP A 48 -13.77 1.18 -17.14
N LEU A 49 -13.49 2.46 -17.41
CA LEU A 49 -14.24 3.25 -18.40
C LEU A 49 -14.08 2.71 -19.83
N ALA A 50 -12.86 2.29 -20.20
CA ALA A 50 -12.62 1.72 -21.52
C ALA A 50 -13.41 0.42 -21.71
N PHE A 51 -13.37 -0.49 -20.73
CA PHE A 51 -14.11 -1.75 -20.79
C PHE A 51 -15.62 -1.54 -20.76
N GLU A 52 -16.13 -0.61 -19.94
CA GLU A 52 -17.57 -0.29 -19.92
C GLU A 52 -18.05 0.20 -21.29
N ASN A 53 -17.30 1.12 -21.91
CA ASN A 53 -17.64 1.68 -23.20
C ASN A 53 -17.55 0.63 -24.33
N ILE A 54 -16.52 -0.22 -24.30
CA ILE A 54 -16.37 -1.32 -25.28
C ILE A 54 -17.52 -2.31 -25.13
N MET A 55 -17.85 -2.73 -23.91
CA MET A 55 -18.94 -3.68 -23.69
C MET A 55 -20.29 -3.09 -24.12
N LYS A 56 -20.57 -1.82 -23.81
CA LYS A 56 -21.79 -1.13 -24.30
C LYS A 56 -21.86 -1.10 -25.82
N ALA A 57 -20.74 -0.82 -26.50
CA ALA A 57 -20.69 -0.82 -27.96
C ALA A 57 -20.95 -2.22 -28.54
N ILE A 58 -20.35 -3.27 -27.95
CA ILE A 58 -20.57 -4.67 -28.38
C ILE A 58 -22.04 -5.06 -28.15
N TYR A 59 -22.60 -4.79 -26.98
CA TYR A 59 -24.00 -5.11 -26.69
C TYR A 59 -24.97 -4.36 -27.62
N SER A 60 -24.70 -3.09 -27.93
CA SER A 60 -25.53 -2.30 -28.86
C SER A 60 -25.44 -2.73 -30.32
N ILE A 61 -24.40 -3.45 -30.71
CA ILE A 61 -24.24 -4.00 -32.08
C ILE A 61 -24.87 -5.39 -32.17
N LEU A 62 -24.79 -6.17 -31.10
CA LEU A 62 -25.25 -7.56 -31.06
C LEU A 62 -26.75 -7.70 -30.73
N TYR A 63 -27.33 -6.71 -30.05
CA TYR A 63 -28.76 -6.60 -29.75
C TYR A 63 -29.33 -5.32 -30.37
#